data_AF-A0A151AA59-F1
#
_entry.id   AF-A0A151AA59-F1
#
_cell.length_a   1.000
_cell.length_b   1.000
_cell.length_c   1.000
_cell.angle_alpha   90.00
_cell.angle_beta   90.00
_cell.angle_gamma   90.00
#
_symmetry.space_group_name_H-M   'P 1'
#
loop_
_entity.id
_entity.type
_entity.pdbx_description
1 polymer ?
#
loop_
_entity_poly.entity_id
_entity_poly.type
_entity_poly.pdbx_seq_one_letter_code
_entity_poly.pdbx_strand_id
1 'polypeptide(L)'
;MFQILVGLATNKIFMHDLTGFQRDLLYVIAGRDNPSGLALKDTLETYYEKEIHHGRLYPNLDTLVNKGLVEKGEADRRANYYRLTARGQREIEARREWEQQYLSAAITT
;
A
#
# COMPACT_ATOMS: atom_id res chain seq x y z
N MET A 1 10.13 -24.68 18.21
CA MET A 1 9.61 -23.87 19.34
C MET A 1 10.68 -22.86 19.71
N PHE A 2 10.61 -21.64 19.19
CA PHE A 2 11.38 -20.51 19.73
C PHE A 2 10.54 -19.24 19.55
N GLN A 3 9.87 -18.88 20.63
CA GLN A 3 9.24 -17.57 20.83
C GLN A 3 10.29 -16.69 21.49
N ILE A 4 10.50 -15.48 20.97
CA ILE A 4 10.95 -14.35 21.78
C ILE A 4 10.01 -13.19 21.48
N LEU A 5 9.39 -12.69 22.55
CA LEU A 5 8.23 -11.82 22.58
C LEU A 5 8.66 -10.39 23.03
N VAL A 6 8.05 -9.39 22.37
CA VAL A 6 7.69 -8.03 22.85
C VAL A 6 8.71 -6.90 22.97
N GLY A 7 8.37 -5.83 22.24
CA GLY A 7 8.59 -4.40 22.55
C GLY A 7 8.43 -3.60 21.25
N LEU A 8 7.41 -2.79 20.97
CA LEU A 8 6.51 -1.97 21.78
C LEU A 8 5.12 -1.94 21.12
N ALA A 9 4.07 -1.91 21.94
CA ALA A 9 2.71 -1.63 21.52
C ALA A 9 2.58 -0.16 21.12
N THR A 10 2.90 0.18 19.87
CA THR A 10 2.53 1.45 19.25
C THR A 10 1.64 1.16 18.06
N ASN A 11 0.33 1.05 18.28
CA ASN A 11 -0.73 1.06 17.26
C ASN A 11 -0.32 0.39 15.92
N LYS A 12 0.11 -0.87 16.01
CA LYS A 12 0.74 -1.63 14.92
C LYS A 12 -0.36 -2.16 14.01
N ILE A 13 -0.76 -1.34 13.05
CA ILE A 13 -1.50 -1.81 11.88
C ILE A 13 -0.50 -2.61 11.07
N PHE A 14 -0.72 -3.92 10.97
CA PHE A 14 0.07 -4.77 10.09
C PHE A 14 -0.58 -4.75 8.70
N MET A 15 0.23 -4.97 7.67
CA MET A 15 -0.23 -5.14 6.28
C MET A 15 -1.40 -6.14 6.09
N HIS A 16 -1.64 -7.05 7.05
CA HIS A 16 -2.80 -7.96 7.04
C HIS A 16 -4.17 -7.28 7.27
N ASP A 17 -4.20 -6.09 7.88
CA ASP A 17 -5.44 -5.33 8.15
C ASP A 17 -5.93 -4.55 6.93
N LEU A 18 -5.16 -4.57 5.84
CA LEU A 18 -5.47 -3.90 4.60
C LEU A 18 -6.26 -4.83 3.67
N THR A 19 -7.28 -4.29 3.03
CA THR A 19 -7.95 -5.00 1.93
C THR A 19 -6.96 -5.23 0.78
N GLY A 20 -7.21 -6.22 -0.07
CA GLY A 20 -6.36 -6.44 -1.27
C GLY A 20 -6.19 -5.17 -2.10
N PHE A 21 -7.27 -4.41 -2.29
CA PHE A 21 -7.25 -3.15 -3.03
C PHE A 21 -6.35 -2.07 -2.37
N GLN A 22 -6.34 -1.99 -1.04
CA GLN A 22 -5.47 -1.06 -0.31
C GLN A 22 -3.99 -1.45 -0.42
N ARG A 23 -3.69 -2.75 -0.41
CA ARG A 23 -2.32 -3.24 -0.62
C ARG A 23 -1.84 -2.95 -2.03
N ASP A 24 -2.69 -3.21 -3.02
CA ASP A 24 -2.36 -2.95 -4.42
C ASP A 24 -2.12 -1.45 -4.66
N LEU A 25 -2.92 -0.57 -4.02
CA LEU A 25 -2.66 0.87 -4.01
C LEU A 25 -1.27 1.21 -3.45
N LEU A 26 -0.88 0.62 -2.31
CA LEU A 26 0.45 0.85 -1.74
C LEU A 26 1.57 0.43 -2.68
N TYR A 27 1.44 -0.71 -3.36
CA TYR A 27 2.44 -1.17 -4.33
C TYR A 27 2.53 -0.26 -5.54
N VAL A 28 1.39 0.18 -6.08
CA VAL A 28 1.37 1.11 -7.22
C VAL A 28 1.97 2.46 -6.85
N ILE A 29 1.68 2.98 -5.65
CA ILE A 29 2.30 4.22 -5.15
C ILE A 29 3.82 4.03 -4.97
N ALA A 30 4.26 2.88 -4.45
CA ALA A 30 5.69 2.58 -4.26
C ALA A 30 6.49 2.62 -5.57
N GLY A 31 5.87 2.19 -6.68
CA GLY A 31 6.51 2.10 -7.99
C GLY A 31 6.49 3.39 -8.81
N ARG A 32 6.02 4.52 -8.26
CA ARG A 32 5.80 5.77 -9.00
C ARG A 32 6.29 6.98 -8.20
N ASP A 33 6.75 8.02 -8.89
CA ASP A 33 7.14 9.28 -8.27
C ASP A 33 5.93 10.20 -8.12
N ASN A 34 5.43 10.35 -6.88
CA ASN A 34 4.32 11.21 -6.50
C ASN A 34 3.09 11.15 -7.44
N PRO A 35 2.52 9.96 -7.72
CA PRO A 35 1.40 9.83 -8.65
C PRO A 35 0.16 10.60 -8.18
N SER A 36 -0.57 11.17 -9.15
CA SER A 36 -1.89 11.73 -8.90
C SER A 36 -2.93 10.63 -8.68
N GLY A 37 -4.06 10.98 -8.05
CA GLY A 37 -5.18 10.04 -7.91
C GLY A 37 -5.68 9.49 -9.26
N LEU A 38 -5.63 10.29 -10.33
CA LEU A 38 -5.98 9.84 -11.68
C LEU A 38 -4.96 8.81 -12.21
N ALA A 39 -3.66 9.07 -12.06
CA ALA A 39 -2.63 8.12 -12.50
C ALA A 39 -2.73 6.78 -11.75
N LEU A 40 -3.09 6.81 -10.46
CA LEU A 40 -3.35 5.60 -9.67
C LEU A 40 -4.59 4.85 -10.18
N LYS A 41 -5.68 5.58 -10.49
CA LYS A 41 -6.89 5.03 -11.08
C LYS A 41 -6.57 4.29 -12.37
N ASP A 42 -5.93 4.96 -13.33
CA ASP A 42 -5.65 4.41 -14.66
C ASP A 42 -4.78 3.14 -14.57
N THR A 43 -3.79 3.15 -13.67
CA THR A 43 -2.94 1.97 -13.41
C THR A 43 -3.74 0.79 -12.90
N LEU A 44 -4.61 1.01 -11.91
CA LEU A 44 -5.39 -0.05 -11.30
C LEU A 44 -6.53 -0.52 -12.21
N GLU A 45 -7.13 0.36 -13.00
CA GLU A 45 -8.14 -0.02 -14.01
C GLU A 45 -7.53 -0.92 -15.08
N THR A 46 -6.32 -0.60 -15.52
CA THR A 46 -5.55 -1.46 -16.43
C THR A 46 -5.27 -2.81 -15.77
N TYR A 47 -4.80 -2.82 -14.52
CA TYR A 47 -4.47 -4.06 -13.81
C TYR A 47 -5.68 -4.97 -13.54
N TYR A 48 -6.81 -4.39 -13.15
CA TYR A 48 -8.03 -5.16 -12.87
C TYR A 48 -8.93 -5.36 -14.10
N GLU A 49 -8.53 -4.85 -15.27
CA GLU A 49 -9.31 -4.83 -16.52
C GLU A 49 -10.75 -4.36 -16.32
N LYS A 50 -10.95 -3.37 -15.45
CA LYS A 50 -12.28 -2.88 -15.06
C LYS A 50 -12.24 -1.44 -14.58
N GLU A 51 -13.37 -0.75 -14.74
CA GLU A 51 -13.54 0.58 -14.19
C GLU A 51 -13.48 0.57 -12.66
N ILE A 52 -12.80 1.58 -12.10
CA ILE A 52 -12.71 1.85 -10.67
C ILE A 52 -13.40 3.18 -10.41
N HIS A 53 -14.58 3.10 -9.83
CA HIS A 53 -15.32 4.29 -9.46
C HIS A 53 -14.59 5.11 -8.37
N HIS A 54 -14.80 6.42 -8.41
CA HIS A 54 -14.25 7.38 -7.46
C HIS A 54 -14.56 7.00 -6.00
N GLY A 55 -15.79 6.54 -5.73
CA GLY A 55 -16.24 6.08 -4.41
C GLY A 55 -15.55 4.81 -3.90
N ARG A 56 -14.75 4.13 -4.74
CA ARG A 56 -13.87 3.04 -4.31
C ARG A 56 -12.44 3.53 -4.12
N LEU A 57 -11.92 4.34 -5.05
CA LEU A 57 -10.54 4.77 -5.01
C LEU A 57 -10.23 5.69 -3.82
N TYR A 58 -10.95 6.80 -3.71
CA TYR A 58 -10.59 7.87 -2.77
C TYR A 58 -10.81 7.48 -1.31
N PRO A 59 -11.90 6.78 -0.93
CA PRO A 59 -12.03 6.30 0.44
C PRO A 59 -10.90 5.34 0.87
N ASN A 60 -10.36 4.55 -0.06
CA ASN A 60 -9.21 3.70 0.21
C ASN A 60 -7.90 4.49 0.33
N LEU A 61 -7.70 5.53 -0.49
CA LEU A 61 -6.57 6.46 -0.33
C LEU A 61 -6.64 7.20 1.01
N ASP A 62 -7.81 7.71 1.38
CA ASP A 62 -8.01 8.40 2.65
C ASP A 62 -7.77 7.45 3.84
N THR A 63 -8.18 6.18 3.72
CA THR A 63 -7.86 5.16 4.72
C THR A 63 -6.35 4.96 4.86
N LEU A 64 -5.60 4.87 3.76
CA LEU A 64 -4.15 4.72 3.81
C LEU A 64 -3.44 5.95 4.39
N VAL A 65 -3.96 7.15 4.11
CA VAL A 65 -3.49 8.42 4.69
C VAL A 65 -3.75 8.46 6.19
N ASN A 66 -4.98 8.15 6.61
CA ASN A 66 -5.37 8.12 8.03
C ASN A 66 -4.57 7.09 8.84
N LYS A 67 -4.17 5.98 8.21
CA LYS A 67 -3.30 4.96 8.80
C LYS A 67 -1.81 5.37 8.82
N GLY A 68 -1.45 6.50 8.21
CA GLY A 68 -0.08 7.03 8.13
C GLY A 68 0.84 6.21 7.22
N LEU A 69 0.29 5.43 6.29
CA LEU A 69 1.06 4.63 5.33
C LEU A 69 1.37 5.40 4.05
N VAL A 70 0.48 6.34 3.71
CA VAL A 70 0.60 7.24 2.58
C VAL A 70 0.49 8.66 3.10
N GLU A 71 1.24 9.58 2.53
CA GLU A 71 0.98 11.00 2.66
C GLU A 71 0.30 11.53 1.41
N LYS A 72 -0.56 12.54 1.60
CA LYS A 72 -1.25 13.26 0.55
C LYS A 72 -0.71 14.68 0.53
N GLY A 73 -0.21 15.12 -0.62
CA GLY A 73 0.21 16.49 -0.83
C GLY A 73 -0.50 17.13 -2.02
N GLU A 74 -0.43 18.45 -2.11
CA GLU A 74 -1.02 19.22 -3.19
C GLU A 74 -0.03 19.29 -4.36
N ALA A 75 -0.39 18.72 -5.51
CA ALA A 75 0.43 18.83 -6.72
C ALA A 75 0.14 20.15 -7.45
N ASP A 76 -1.14 20.52 -7.51
CA ASP A 76 -1.65 21.80 -7.96
C ASP A 76 -3.02 22.08 -7.31
N ARG A 77 -3.68 23.18 -7.70
CA ARG A 77 -4.98 23.60 -7.16
C ARG A 77 -6.13 22.58 -7.35
N ARG A 78 -5.96 21.55 -8.17
CA ARG A 78 -6.99 20.58 -8.57
C ARG A 78 -6.60 19.14 -8.30
N ALA A 79 -5.31 18.83 -8.20
CA ALA A 79 -4.79 17.48 -8.06
C ALA A 79 -3.94 17.32 -6.80
N ASN A 80 -4.21 16.24 -6.07
CA ASN A 80 -3.32 15.76 -5.01
C ASN A 80 -2.35 14.73 -5.59
N TYR A 81 -1.13 14.71 -5.07
CA TYR A 81 -0.21 13.59 -5.21
C TYR A 81 -0.22 12.70 -3.96
N TYR A 82 0.21 11.46 -4.14
CA TYR A 82 0.32 10.48 -3.07
C TYR A 82 1.73 9.90 -3.03
N ARG A 83 2.31 9.80 -1.84
CA ARG A 83 3.64 9.24 -1.63
C ARG A 83 3.64 8.28 -0.44
N LEU A 84 4.46 7.23 -0.48
CA LEU A 84 4.66 6.40 0.69
C LEU A 84 5.33 7.20 1.80
N THR A 85 4.86 6.99 3.03
CA THR A 85 5.63 7.39 4.21
C THR A 85 6.73 6.36 4.48
N ALA A 86 7.70 6.70 5.33
CA ALA A 86 8.67 5.72 5.83
C ALA A 86 7.99 4.52 6.53
N ARG A 87 6.81 4.72 7.14
CA ARG A 87 6.02 3.63 7.71
C ARG A 87 5.43 2.75 6.62
N GLY A 88 4.83 3.32 5.57
CA GLY A 88 4.30 2.58 4.43
C GLY A 88 5.36 1.70 3.77
N GLN A 89 6.58 2.24 3.60
CA GLN A 89 7.71 1.50 3.05
C GLN A 89 8.08 0.27 3.91
N ARG A 90 8.19 0.44 5.24
CA ARG A 90 8.48 -0.68 6.17
C ARG A 90 7.41 -1.77 6.12
N GLU A 91 6.14 -1.42 5.98
CA GLU A 91 5.07 -2.42 5.88
C GLU A 91 5.14 -3.22 4.58
N ILE A 92 5.55 -2.59 3.47
CA ILE A 92 5.81 -3.31 2.20
C ILE A 92 7.00 -4.27 2.36
N GLU A 93 8.07 -3.85 3.01
CA GLU A 93 9.25 -4.69 3.28
C GLU A 93 8.90 -5.90 4.15
N ALA A 94 8.22 -5.68 5.27
CA ALA A 94 7.75 -6.76 6.15
C ALA A 94 6.83 -7.74 5.43
N ARG A 95 5.99 -7.24 4.51
CA ARG A 95 5.13 -8.07 3.68
C ARG A 95 5.94 -8.94 2.71
N ARG A 96 6.97 -8.39 2.07
CA ARG A 96 7.87 -9.14 1.19
C ARG A 96 8.62 -10.24 1.93
N GLU A 97 9.15 -9.92 3.11
CA GLU A 97 9.82 -10.92 3.98
C GLU A 97 8.88 -12.07 4.34
N TRP A 98 7.62 -11.76 4.68
CA TRP A 98 6.62 -12.77 4.94
C TRP A 98 6.29 -13.62 3.70
N GLU A 99 6.10 -13.01 2.53
CA GLU A 99 5.85 -13.76 1.27
C GLU A 99 7.02 -14.68 0.90
N GLN A 100 8.26 -14.22 1.09
CA GLN A 100 9.47 -14.99 0.81
C GLN A 100 9.55 -16.28 1.63
N GLN A 101 9.00 -16.33 2.85
CA GLN A 101 8.98 -17.55 3.67
C GLN A 101 8.22 -18.70 3.00
N TYR A 102 7.26 -18.40 2.13
CA TYR A 102 6.42 -19.39 1.46
C TYR A 102 6.80 -19.59 -0.02
N LEU A 103 7.23 -18.52 -0.69
CA LEU A 103 7.57 -18.57 -2.12
C LEU A 103 8.98 -19.13 -2.38
N SER A 104 9.93 -18.92 -1.45
CA SER A 104 11.31 -19.43 -1.61
C SER A 104 11.40 -20.96 -1.63
N ALA A 105 10.48 -21.65 -0.94
CA ALA A 105 10.42 -23.11 -0.93
C ALA A 105 9.75 -23.71 -2.18
N ALA A 106 9.00 -22.91 -2.94
CA ALA A 106 8.12 -23.40 -4.01
C ALA A 106 8.65 -23.17 -5.44
N ILE A 107 9.72 -22.39 -5.61
CA ILE A 107 10.26 -22.03 -6.92
C ILE A 107 11.70 -22.54 -7.02
N THR A 108 11.85 -23.86 -7.20
CA THR A 108 13.03 -24.45 -7.82
C THR A 108 12.53 -25.14 -9.08
N THR A 109 12.68 -24.47 -10.22
CA THR A 109 12.47 -25.05 -11.56
C THR A 109 13.69 -24.76 -12.40
#